data_AF-A0A6B3IH68-F1
#
_entry.id   AF-A0A6B3IH68-F1
#
_cell.length_a   1.000
_cell.length_b   1.000
_cell.length_c   1.000
_cell.angle_alpha   90.00
_cell.angle_beta   90.00
_cell.angle_gamma   90.00
#
_symmetry.space_group_name_H-M   'P 1'
#
loop_
_entity.id
_entity.type
_entity.pdbx_description
1 polymer ?
#
loop_
_entity_poly.entity_id
_entity_poly.type
_entity_poly.pdbx_seq_one_letter_code
_entity_poly.pdbx_strand_id
1 'polypeptide(L)' 'ALSEPDAGSDAAGMKTKAVRDGDFWVLNGVKRWITNAGVSEYYTVMAVTDPTKRSKGISAFVVEKSDEGVSFGAPEKKLG' A
#
# COMPACT_ATOMS: atom_id res chain seq x y z
N ALA A 1 3.40 -1.69 4.77
CA ALA A 1 2.61 -0.51 4.35
C ALA A 1 1.13 -0.87 4.34
N LEU A 2 0.38 -0.40 5.36
CA LEU A 2 -1.04 -0.72 5.56
C LEU A 2 -1.90 0.54 5.47
N SER A 3 -1.66 1.50 6.38
CA SER A 3 -2.49 2.68 6.57
C SER A 3 -2.51 3.60 5.35
N GLU A 4 -3.67 4.20 5.13
CA GLU A 4 -3.97 5.14 4.06
C GLU A 4 -4.46 6.47 4.68
N PRO A 5 -4.51 7.56 3.90
CA PRO A 5 -5.06 8.84 4.38
C PRO A 5 -6.45 8.70 5.00
N ASP A 6 -7.32 7.87 4.42
CA ASP A 6 -8.71 7.68 4.86
C ASP A 6 -8.92 6.42 5.70
N ALA A 7 -7.90 5.57 5.86
CA ALA A 7 -8.04 4.25 6.50
C ALA A 7 -6.84 3.92 7.40
N GLY A 8 -7.03 4.12 8.71
CA GLY A 8 -6.11 3.72 9.78
C GLY A 8 -6.62 2.47 10.50
N SER A 9 -7.53 2.67 11.45
CA SER A 9 -8.11 1.59 12.26
C SER A 9 -9.08 0.70 11.46
N ASP A 10 -9.81 1.27 10.49
CA ASP A 10 -10.61 0.49 9.53
C ASP A 10 -9.72 -0.01 8.38
N ALA A 11 -8.86 -0.97 8.69
CA ALA A 11 -7.95 -1.54 7.70
C ALA A 11 -8.69 -2.23 6.54
N ALA A 12 -9.88 -2.80 6.80
CA ALA A 12 -10.66 -3.47 5.76
C ALA A 12 -11.30 -2.48 4.76
N GLY A 13 -11.43 -1.21 5.15
CA GLY A 13 -11.91 -0.12 4.30
C GLY A 13 -10.86 0.52 3.38
N MET A 14 -9.63 -0.01 3.36
CA MET A 14 -8.56 0.50 2.49
C MET A 14 -8.95 0.46 1.01
N LYS A 15 -8.45 1.41 0.23
CA LYS A 15 -8.80 1.61 -1.19
C LYS A 15 -7.67 1.25 -2.16
N THR A 16 -6.43 1.06 -1.70
CA THR A 16 -5.33 0.59 -2.56
C THR A 16 -5.73 -0.73 -3.21
N LYS A 17 -5.67 -0.81 -4.55
CA LYS A 17 -6.05 -2.00 -5.33
C LYS A 17 -4.82 -2.68 -5.90
N ALA A 18 -4.91 -3.99 -6.05
CA ALA A 18 -3.98 -4.77 -6.85
C ALA A 18 -4.78 -5.56 -7.89
N VAL A 19 -4.48 -5.33 -9.17
CA VAL A 19 -5.14 -6.00 -10.30
C VAL A 19 -4.12 -6.87 -11.00
N ARG A 20 -4.48 -8.12 -11.29
CA ARG A 20 -3.62 -9.04 -12.04
C ARG A 20 -3.60 -8.65 -13.52
N ASP A 21 -2.42 -8.51 -14.09
CA ASP A 21 -2.20 -8.24 -15.51
C ASP A 21 -1.17 -9.24 -16.06
N GLY A 22 -1.67 -10.28 -16.72
CA GLY A 22 -0.88 -11.44 -17.13
C GLY A 22 -0.19 -12.11 -15.94
N ASP A 23 1.14 -12.05 -15.93
CA ASP A 23 2.02 -12.62 -14.91
C ASP A 23 2.39 -11.63 -13.80
N PHE A 24 1.93 -10.37 -13.90
CA PHE A 24 2.27 -9.30 -12.97
C PHE A 24 1.03 -8.81 -12.21
N TRP A 25 1.28 -8.01 -11.16
CA TRP A 25 0.24 -7.30 -10.42
C TRP A 25 0.49 -5.80 -10.52
N VAL A 26 -0.54 -5.06 -10.91
CA VAL A 26 -0.53 -3.60 -10.92
C VAL A 26 -1.17 -3.09 -9.63
N LEU A 27 -0.36 -2.44 -8.80
CA LEU A 27 -0.81 -1.83 -7.55
C LEU A 27 -1.07 -0.34 -7.75
N ASN A 28 -2.22 0.15 -7.29
CA ASN A 28 -2.57 1.57 -7.37
C ASN A 28 -3.23 2.04 -6.08
N GLY A 29 -2.62 3.03 -5.43
CA GLY A 29 -3.13 3.66 -4.22
C GLY A 29 -2.08 4.52 -3.53
N VAL A 30 -2.45 5.10 -2.39
CA VAL A 30 -1.56 5.94 -1.58
C VAL A 30 -1.55 5.43 -0.16
N LYS A 31 -0.37 5.02 0.31
CA LYS A 31 -0.13 4.69 1.73
C LYS A 31 0.39 5.92 2.46
N ARG A 32 0.11 6.01 3.75
CA ARG A 32 0.52 7.13 4.62
C ARG A 32 0.95 6.62 5.98
N TRP A 33 1.80 7.39 6.66
CA TRP A 33 2.28 7.08 8.01
C TRP A 33 3.15 5.82 8.09
N ILE A 34 3.76 5.42 6.97
CA ILE A 34 4.59 4.22 6.90
C ILE A 34 5.98 4.55 7.44
N THR A 35 6.34 3.93 8.57
CA THR A 35 7.69 4.01 9.13
C THR A 35 8.73 3.61 8.09
N ASN A 36 9.82 4.37 8.00
CA ASN A 36 10.94 4.19 7.06
C ASN A 36 10.57 4.28 5.57
N ALA A 37 9.41 4.87 5.21
CA ALA A 37 9.12 5.20 3.82
C ALA A 37 10.24 6.05 3.20
N GLY A 38 10.73 5.63 2.04
CA GLY A 38 11.84 6.26 1.32
C GLY A 38 13.23 5.77 1.75
N VAL A 39 13.34 5.05 2.88
CA VAL A 39 14.60 4.48 3.39
C VAL A 39 14.66 2.97 3.18
N SER A 40 13.55 2.24 3.40
CA SER A 40 13.52 0.79 3.17
C SER A 40 13.63 0.44 1.69
N GLU A 41 14.32 -0.67 1.39
CA GLU A 41 14.40 -1.22 0.02
C GLU A 41 13.18 -2.09 -0.33
N TYR A 42 12.56 -2.74 0.67
CA TYR A 42 11.38 -3.58 0.49
C TYR A 42 10.22 -3.12 1.35
N TYR A 43 9.01 -3.26 0.81
CA TYR A 43 7.76 -2.92 1.49
C TYR A 43 6.76 -4.08 1.36
N THR A 44 6.22 -4.53 2.49
CA THR A 44 5.01 -5.38 2.48
C THR A 44 3.78 -4.50 2.30
N VAL A 45 3.26 -4.37 1.08
CA VAL A 45 2.09 -3.53 0.76
C VAL A 45 0.81 -4.34 0.85
N MET A 46 -0.17 -3.84 1.60
CA MET A 46 -1.52 -4.42 1.66
C MET A 46 -2.42 -3.75 0.62
N ALA A 47 -3.10 -4.56 -0.21
CA ALA A 47 -3.99 -4.08 -1.26
C ALA A 47 -5.19 -5.01 -1.48
N VAL A 48 -6.30 -4.44 -1.92
CA VAL A 48 -7.53 -5.16 -2.27
C VAL A 48 -7.33 -5.85 -3.62
N THR A 49 -7.39 -7.18 -3.62
CA THR A 49 -7.37 -8.05 -4.80
C THR A 49 -8.77 -8.54 -5.19
N ASP A 50 -9.68 -8.63 -4.23
CA ASP A 50 -11.08 -9.03 -4.47
C ASP A 50 -12.05 -8.21 -3.59
N PRO A 51 -12.68 -7.15 -4.14
CA PRO A 51 -13.55 -6.28 -3.35
C PRO A 51 -14.81 -7.00 -2.84
N THR A 52 -15.20 -8.15 -3.42
CA THR A 52 -16.40 -8.89 -3.00
C THR A 52 -16.19 -9.67 -1.70
N LYS A 53 -14.93 -9.89 -1.31
CA LYS A 53 -14.56 -10.71 -0.13
C LYS A 53 -14.24 -9.89 1.12
N ARG A 54 -14.42 -8.56 1.08
CA ARG A 54 -14.11 -7.64 2.19
C ARG A 54 -12.67 -7.86 2.68
N SER A 55 -12.45 -8.06 3.98
CA SER A 55 -11.11 -8.30 4.54
C SER A 55 -10.43 -9.56 4.00
N LYS A 56 -11.18 -10.58 3.56
CA LYS A 56 -10.61 -11.79 2.93
C LYS A 56 -10.15 -11.55 1.49
N GLY A 57 -10.51 -10.41 0.90
CA GLY A 57 -10.12 -9.98 -0.43
C GLY A 57 -8.90 -9.06 -0.44
N ILE A 58 -8.16 -9.01 0.66
CA ILE A 58 -6.94 -8.22 0.80
C ILE A 58 -5.75 -9.17 0.77
N SER A 59 -4.75 -8.82 -0.04
CA SER A 59 -3.50 -9.57 -0.15
C SER A 59 -2.32 -8.70 0.25
N ALA A 60 -1.24 -9.36 0.65
CA ALA A 60 0.05 -8.73 0.92
C ALA A 60 0.98 -8.95 -0.27
N PHE A 61 1.68 -7.90 -0.66
CA PHE A 61 2.65 -7.88 -1.75
C PHE A 61 4.00 -7.45 -1.21
N VAL A 62 5.08 -8.05 -1.72
CA VAL A 62 6.42 -7.49 -1.57
C VAL A 62 6.65 -6.56 -2.75
N VAL A 63 6.97 -5.30 -2.47
CA VAL A 63 7.24 -4.26 -3.45
C VAL A 63 8.63 -3.71 -3.18
N GLU A 64 9.45 -3.60 -4.22
CA GLU A 64 10.77 -3.00 -4.15
C GLU A 64 10.68 -1.48 -4.32
N LYS A 65 11.58 -0.77 -3.66
CA LYS A 65 11.70 0.69 -3.82
C LYS A 65 11.96 1.10 -5.27
N SER A 66 12.65 0.25 -6.03
CA SER A 66 12.99 0.43 -7.44
C SER A 66 11.89 0.03 -8.42
N ASP A 67 10.78 -0.56 -7.97
CA ASP A 67 9.67 -0.92 -8.86
C ASP A 67 9.10 0.32 -9.56
N GLU A 68 8.76 0.17 -10.84
CA GLU A 68 8.21 1.25 -11.64
C GLU A 68 6.92 1.80 -11.00
N GLY A 69 6.82 3.14 -10.91
CA GLY A 69 5.66 3.82 -10.32
C GLY A 69 5.71 3.96 -8.79
N VAL A 70 6.67 3.35 -8.09
CA VAL A 70 6.89 3.59 -6.67
C VAL A 70 7.47 5.00 -6.47
N SER A 71 6.83 5.78 -5.61
CA SER A 71 7.27 7.13 -5.26
C SER A 71 7.01 7.45 -3.80
N PHE A 72 7.76 8.41 -3.27
CA PHE A 72 7.68 8.83 -1.87
C PHE A 72 7.44 10.33 -1.80
N GLY A 73 6.40 10.71 -1.05
CA GLY A 73 6.13 12.10 -0.74
C GLY A 73 7.10 12.66 0.32
N ALA A 74 6.98 13.96 0.58
CA ALA A 74 7.73 14.61 1.64
C ALA A 74 7.42 13.97 3.02
N PRO A 75 8.41 13.88 3.93
CA PRO A 75 8.16 13.44 5.29
C PRO A 75 7.11 14.31 5.99
N GLU A 76 6.25 13.66 6.77
CA GLU A 76 5.21 14.34 7.54
C GLU A 76 5.80 15.23 8.64
N LYS A 77 5.18 16.40 8.83
CA LYS A 77 5.49 17.28 9.95
C LYS A 77 4.82 16.73 11.20
N LYS A 78 5.60 16.00 12.00
CA LYS A 78 5.14 15.41 13.26
C LYS A 78 5.14 16.45 14.38
N LEU A 79 4.33 16.18 15.41
CA LEU A 79 4.49 16.85 16.71
C LEU A 79 5.90 16.52 17.24
N GLY A 80 6.54 17.52 17.85
CA GLY A 80 7.92 17.45 18.35
C GLY A 80 8.17 16.29 19.31
#